data_AF-A0A9P4W5V7-F1
#
_entry.id   AF-A0A9P4W5V7-F1
#
_cell.length_a   1.000
_cell.length_b   1.000
_cell.length_c   1.000
_cell.angle_alpha   90.00
_cell.angle_beta   90.00
_cell.angle_gamma   90.00
#
_symmetry.space_group_name_H-M   'P 1'
#
loop_
_entity.id
_entity.type
_entity.pdbx_description
1 polymer ?
#
loop_
_entity_poly.entity_id
_entity_poly.type
_entity_poly.pdbx_seq_one_letter_code
_entity_poly.pdbx_strand_id
1 'polypeptide(L)'
;MRSTAITSLLAAFSLATAQQINIEAALNEPVPDLSIDPLAPPPAVTYDSAAAASSIAAAPVVLKRATPILDARQANGTTCTNRTRGAGPVASPDTSQAFLSYGPFADFAKNATTPTNYTAAFTNLHASTTAKTYLGVAELDVYDASNCTAQCDKQSGCTAVNIFFERTPTLNLGQGCTNAPSSTTIKCTFWGDAVTTLNTVNSGFTDNSFIVVIAGSNGYNKGAAVQEAKKSSAANGRVEVAAGLLGVVGLVMALGF
;
A
#
# COMPACT_ATOMS: atom_id res chain seq x y z
N MET A 1 -39.94 40.97 -55.35
CA MET A 1 -39.69 39.57 -55.78
C MET A 1 -39.16 38.85 -54.54
N ARG A 2 -39.89 37.94 -53.89
CA ARG A 2 -40.08 36.52 -54.27
C ARG A 2 -38.76 35.81 -54.59
N SER A 3 -38.16 35.11 -53.62
CA SER A 3 -38.21 33.63 -53.53
C SER A 3 -37.25 33.07 -52.46
N THR A 4 -37.59 31.88 -51.94
CA THR A 4 -36.97 31.19 -50.80
C THR A 4 -36.36 29.83 -51.18
N ALA A 5 -35.24 29.45 -50.55
CA ALA A 5 -34.79 28.07 -50.24
C ALA A 5 -33.60 28.21 -49.27
N ILE A 6 -33.47 27.62 -48.07
CA ILE A 6 -33.90 26.36 -47.42
C ILE A 6 -33.07 25.13 -47.83
N THR A 7 -32.13 24.75 -46.93
CA THR A 7 -31.67 23.37 -46.59
C THR A 7 -30.71 23.54 -45.38
N SER A 8 -30.99 23.10 -44.14
CA SER A 8 -31.09 21.70 -43.64
C SER A 8 -29.75 20.95 -43.77
N LEU A 9 -29.21 20.18 -42.81
CA LEU A 9 -29.56 19.77 -41.45
C LEU A 9 -28.34 20.09 -40.51
N LEU A 10 -28.18 19.73 -39.22
CA LEU A 10 -28.86 18.87 -38.24
C LEU A 10 -28.98 19.58 -36.87
N ALA A 11 -29.65 18.95 -35.90
CA ALA A 11 -29.61 19.26 -34.48
C ALA A 11 -29.24 18.00 -33.66
N ALA A 12 -28.48 18.17 -32.57
CA ALA A 12 -28.47 17.30 -31.38
C ALA A 12 -27.50 17.84 -30.31
N PHE A 13 -27.90 18.86 -29.55
CA PHE A 13 -27.30 19.10 -28.23
C PHE A 13 -27.80 17.98 -27.31
N SER A 14 -26.94 17.03 -26.95
CA SER A 14 -27.28 16.00 -25.97
C SER A 14 -27.36 16.63 -24.57
N LEU A 15 -28.50 16.46 -23.91
CA LEU A 15 -28.73 16.97 -22.57
C LEU A 15 -27.81 16.25 -21.57
N ALA A 16 -26.83 16.96 -21.03
CA ALA A 16 -26.25 16.61 -19.74
C ALA A 16 -27.23 17.01 -18.64
N THR A 17 -28.16 16.12 -18.29
CA THR A 17 -29.03 16.29 -17.13
C THR A 17 -28.18 16.16 -15.86
N ALA A 18 -27.66 17.28 -15.36
CA ALA A 18 -27.20 17.33 -13.98
C ALA A 18 -28.40 17.01 -13.08
N GLN A 19 -28.32 15.94 -12.29
CA GLN A 19 -29.34 15.61 -11.32
C GLN A 19 -29.35 16.71 -10.25
N GLN A 20 -30.33 17.61 -10.30
CA GLN A 20 -30.57 18.55 -9.21
C GLN A 20 -31.05 17.75 -7.99
N ILE A 21 -30.13 17.50 -7.06
CA ILE A 21 -30.46 16.97 -5.75
C ILE A 21 -31.31 18.03 -5.05
N ASN A 22 -32.57 17.71 -4.75
CA ASN A 22 -33.45 18.61 -4.00
C ASN A 22 -33.01 18.61 -2.53
N ILE A 23 -32.14 19.56 -2.17
CA ILE A 23 -31.60 19.71 -0.81
C ILE A 23 -32.71 20.00 0.21
N GLU A 24 -33.81 20.65 -0.20
CA GLU A 24 -34.94 20.94 0.69
C GLU A 24 -35.70 19.67 1.08
N ALA A 25 -35.80 18.68 0.16
CA ALA A 25 -36.35 17.37 0.49
C ALA A 25 -35.47 16.61 1.50
N ALA A 26 -34.14 16.66 1.36
CA ALA A 26 -33.21 16.00 2.27
C ALA A 26 -33.18 16.62 3.69
N LEU A 27 -33.57 17.89 3.83
CA LEU A 27 -33.65 18.58 5.13
C LEU A 27 -34.98 18.35 5.86
N ASN A 28 -35.99 17.80 5.18
CA ASN A 28 -37.33 17.61 5.73
C ASN A 28 -37.65 16.13 6.05
N GLU A 29 -36.67 15.23 5.90
CA GLU A 29 -36.72 13.86 6.41
C GLU A 29 -36.59 13.87 7.95
N PRO A 30 -37.46 13.16 8.70
CA PRO A 30 -37.32 13.06 10.15
C PRO A 30 -35.99 12.40 10.53
N VAL A 31 -35.17 13.09 11.32
CA VAL A 31 -33.93 12.50 11.86
C VAL A 31 -34.33 11.32 12.76
N PRO A 32 -33.88 10.08 12.47
CA PRO A 32 -34.22 8.93 13.29
C PRO A 32 -33.62 9.08 14.68
N ASP A 33 -34.45 8.94 15.72
CA ASP A 33 -33.99 8.89 17.10
C ASP A 33 -33.25 7.57 17.36
N LEU A 34 -31.92 7.61 17.19
CA LEU A 34 -31.03 6.49 17.44
C LEU A 34 -30.72 6.40 18.94
N SER A 35 -31.72 5.99 19.73
CA SER A 35 -31.52 5.50 21.08
C SER A 35 -30.82 4.13 21.02
N ILE A 36 -29.48 4.15 21.12
CA ILE A 36 -28.65 2.95 21.08
C ILE A 36 -28.56 2.38 22.50
N ASP A 37 -29.37 1.36 22.81
CA ASP A 37 -29.21 0.58 24.04
C ASP A 37 -27.93 -0.27 23.96
N PRO A 38 -26.90 0.00 24.79
CA PRO A 38 -25.63 -0.73 24.75
C PRO A 38 -25.72 -2.17 25.29
N LEU A 39 -26.89 -2.59 25.79
CA LEU A 39 -27.16 -3.95 26.27
C LEU A 39 -28.01 -4.78 25.29
N ALA A 40 -28.51 -4.17 24.21
CA ALA A 40 -29.28 -4.88 23.20
C ALA A 40 -28.36 -5.77 22.33
N PRO A 41 -28.70 -7.05 22.07
CA PRO A 41 -27.96 -7.87 21.11
C PRO A 41 -28.08 -7.25 19.71
N PRO A 42 -27.00 -7.26 18.90
CA PRO A 42 -27.01 -6.60 17.60
C PRO A 42 -28.07 -7.21 16.67
N PRO A 43 -28.80 -6.39 15.89
CA PRO A 43 -29.80 -6.90 14.97
C PRO A 43 -29.14 -7.82 13.94
N ALA A 44 -29.71 -9.02 13.75
CA ALA A 44 -29.22 -9.97 12.77
C ALA A 44 -29.48 -9.44 11.36
N VAL A 45 -28.47 -8.84 10.73
CA VAL A 45 -28.53 -8.42 9.32
C VAL A 45 -28.46 -9.65 8.44
N THR A 46 -29.62 -10.15 8.01
CA THR A 46 -29.73 -11.22 7.01
C THR A 46 -29.27 -10.72 5.64
N TYR A 47 -28.03 -11.05 5.28
CA TYR A 47 -27.49 -10.79 3.95
C TYR A 47 -28.07 -11.77 2.91
N ASP A 48 -29.02 -11.31 2.12
CA ASP A 48 -29.51 -12.06 0.95
C ASP A 48 -28.56 -11.89 -0.24
N SER A 49 -27.61 -12.84 -0.34
CA SER A 49 -26.68 -12.93 -1.47
C SER A 49 -27.36 -13.20 -2.82
N ALA A 50 -28.57 -13.79 -2.83
CA ALA A 50 -29.30 -14.12 -4.05
C ALA A 50 -30.03 -12.90 -4.62
N ALA A 51 -30.60 -12.05 -3.76
CA ALA A 51 -31.13 -10.75 -4.17
C ALA A 51 -30.02 -9.85 -4.76
N ALA A 52 -28.84 -9.81 -4.12
CA ALA A 52 -27.68 -9.07 -4.62
C ALA A 52 -27.25 -9.56 -6.02
N ALA A 53 -27.14 -10.88 -6.23
CA ALA A 53 -26.80 -11.45 -7.54
C ALA A 53 -27.86 -11.17 -8.62
N SER A 54 -29.14 -11.17 -8.26
CA SER A 54 -30.26 -10.92 -9.17
C SER A 54 -30.27 -9.50 -9.76
N SER A 55 -29.77 -8.51 -8.99
CA SER A 55 -29.68 -7.12 -9.45
C SER A 55 -28.72 -6.90 -10.63
N ILE A 56 -27.72 -7.79 -10.79
CA ILE A 56 -26.71 -7.73 -11.85
C ILE A 56 -27.21 -8.40 -13.14
N ALA A 57 -28.13 -9.37 -13.01
CA ALA A 57 -28.64 -10.16 -14.13
C ALA A 57 -29.71 -9.44 -14.98
N ALA A 58 -30.30 -8.35 -14.48
CA ALA A 58 -31.41 -7.65 -15.12
C ALA A 58 -31.00 -6.62 -16.20
N ALA A 59 -29.69 -6.35 -16.36
CA ALA A 59 -29.18 -5.43 -17.38
C ALA A 59 -28.67 -6.21 -18.61
N PRO A 60 -29.39 -6.22 -19.75
CA PRO A 60 -28.92 -6.88 -20.97
C PRO A 60 -27.84 -6.03 -21.67
N VAL A 61 -26.63 -6.01 -21.10
CA VAL A 61 -25.45 -5.52 -21.83
C VAL A 61 -25.17 -6.52 -22.93
N VAL A 62 -25.40 -6.13 -24.19
CA VAL A 62 -25.02 -6.92 -25.37
C VAL A 62 -23.50 -6.88 -25.53
N LEU A 63 -22.81 -7.60 -24.66
CA LEU A 63 -21.40 -7.94 -24.83
C LEU A 63 -21.31 -8.92 -26.00
N LYS A 64 -20.98 -8.37 -27.17
CA LYS A 64 -20.51 -9.15 -28.32
C LYS A 64 -19.42 -10.08 -27.80
N ARG A 65 -19.66 -11.39 -27.86
CA ARG A 65 -18.81 -12.43 -27.26
C ARG A 65 -17.47 -12.53 -27.99
N ALA A 66 -16.59 -11.56 -27.73
CA ALA A 66 -15.17 -11.81 -27.74
C ALA A 66 -14.95 -13.03 -26.83
N THR A 67 -14.27 -14.04 -27.34
CA THR A 67 -13.84 -15.19 -26.55
C THR A 67 -13.19 -14.69 -25.28
N PRO A 68 -13.62 -15.14 -24.08
CA PRO A 68 -12.93 -14.79 -22.85
C PRO A 68 -11.61 -15.56 -22.83
N ILE A 69 -10.63 -15.04 -23.55
CA ILE A 69 -9.25 -15.19 -23.14
C ILE A 69 -9.19 -14.37 -21.86
N LEU A 70 -9.45 -15.06 -20.75
CA LEU A 70 -8.79 -14.71 -19.50
C LEU A 70 -7.31 -14.96 -19.77
N ASP A 71 -6.66 -13.98 -20.41
CA ASP A 71 -5.22 -13.88 -20.38
C ASP A 71 -4.87 -13.80 -18.91
N ALA A 72 -4.54 -14.96 -18.33
CA ALA A 72 -3.81 -14.97 -17.08
C ALA A 72 -2.63 -14.04 -17.31
N ARG A 73 -2.39 -13.12 -16.38
CA ARG A 73 -1.43 -12.00 -16.50
C ARG A 73 0.04 -12.44 -16.63
N GLN A 74 0.26 -13.71 -16.95
CA GLN A 74 1.52 -14.43 -17.05
C GLN A 74 1.42 -15.68 -17.97
N ALA A 75 0.49 -15.71 -18.94
CA ALA A 75 0.29 -16.86 -19.84
C ALA A 75 0.73 -16.65 -21.31
N ASN A 76 1.78 -15.85 -21.56
CA ASN A 76 2.58 -16.04 -22.78
C ASN A 76 4.01 -15.46 -22.70
N GLY A 77 5.02 -16.34 -22.68
CA GLY A 77 6.27 -16.16 -23.45
C GLY A 77 7.31 -15.10 -23.07
N THR A 78 7.19 -14.30 -22.01
CA THR A 78 8.15 -13.21 -21.68
C THR A 78 9.09 -13.47 -20.49
N THR A 79 9.39 -14.73 -20.19
CA THR A 79 10.50 -15.07 -19.27
C THR A 79 11.83 -14.61 -19.85
N CYS A 80 12.81 -14.32 -18.99
CA CYS A 80 14.14 -13.82 -19.38
C CYS A 80 14.16 -12.52 -20.19
N THR A 81 13.07 -11.75 -20.17
CA THR A 81 13.06 -10.36 -20.68
C THR A 81 13.64 -9.40 -19.63
N ASN A 82 14.37 -8.37 -20.08
CA ASN A 82 14.96 -7.37 -19.19
C ASN A 82 13.90 -6.58 -18.42
N ARG A 83 14.15 -6.37 -17.12
CA ARG A 83 13.43 -5.41 -16.28
C ARG A 83 14.19 -4.08 -16.26
N THR A 84 13.47 -2.99 -15.95
CA THR A 84 14.09 -1.71 -15.60
C THR A 84 15.07 -1.92 -14.45
N ARG A 85 16.30 -1.40 -14.57
CA ARG A 85 17.27 -1.42 -13.47
C ARG A 85 16.97 -0.28 -12.50
N GLY A 86 16.93 -0.61 -11.21
CA GLY A 86 16.96 0.40 -10.16
C GLY A 86 18.34 1.06 -10.04
N ALA A 87 18.37 2.29 -9.54
CA ALA A 87 19.57 3.13 -9.46
C ALA A 87 20.45 2.91 -8.21
N GLY A 88 20.03 2.06 -7.27
CA GLY A 88 20.80 1.81 -6.05
C GLY A 88 22.08 1.02 -6.32
N PRO A 89 23.09 1.10 -5.42
CA PRO A 89 24.31 0.32 -5.55
C PRO A 89 24.01 -1.18 -5.37
N VAL A 90 24.65 -2.03 -6.17
CA VAL A 90 24.54 -3.49 -6.07
C VAL A 90 25.61 -4.03 -5.12
N ALA A 91 25.20 -4.83 -4.13
CA ALA A 91 26.10 -5.44 -3.17
C ALA A 91 26.99 -6.52 -3.83
N SER A 92 28.24 -6.62 -3.38
CA SER A 92 29.17 -7.68 -3.81
C SER A 92 29.60 -8.51 -2.59
N PRO A 93 29.53 -9.86 -2.65
CA PRO A 93 29.03 -10.68 -3.75
C PRO A 93 27.51 -10.54 -3.95
N ASP A 94 27.00 -10.76 -5.17
CA ASP A 94 25.57 -10.63 -5.49
C ASP A 94 24.73 -11.75 -4.87
N THR A 95 24.37 -11.57 -3.60
CA THR A 95 23.55 -12.50 -2.80
C THR A 95 22.60 -11.71 -1.90
N SER A 96 21.50 -12.33 -1.48
CA SER A 96 20.59 -11.74 -0.49
C SER A 96 21.28 -11.46 0.86
N GLN A 97 22.16 -12.36 1.30
CA GLN A 97 22.91 -12.17 2.56
C GLN A 97 23.85 -10.96 2.49
N ALA A 98 24.63 -10.83 1.41
CA ALA A 98 25.52 -9.68 1.23
C ALA A 98 24.72 -8.37 1.10
N PHE A 99 23.58 -8.39 0.41
CA PHE A 99 22.67 -7.25 0.31
C PHE A 99 22.16 -6.80 1.68
N LEU A 100 21.70 -7.74 2.52
CA LEU A 100 21.27 -7.45 3.89
C LEU A 100 22.40 -6.88 4.77
N SER A 101 23.64 -7.35 4.58
CA SER A 101 24.80 -6.84 5.32
C SER A 101 25.55 -5.67 4.64
N TYR A 102 25.01 -5.09 3.56
CA TYR A 102 25.74 -4.10 2.77
C TYR A 102 25.78 -2.74 3.49
N GLY A 103 26.92 -2.44 4.11
CA GLY A 103 27.17 -1.24 4.92
C GLY A 103 26.60 0.07 4.33
N PRO A 104 26.86 0.39 3.04
CA PRO A 104 26.35 1.62 2.43
C PRO A 104 24.83 1.81 2.51
N PHE A 105 24.01 0.76 2.47
CA PHE A 105 22.56 0.91 2.67
C PHE A 105 22.22 1.39 4.09
N ALA A 106 22.96 0.90 5.09
CA ALA A 106 22.81 1.34 6.47
C ALA A 106 23.35 2.76 6.66
N ASP A 107 24.40 3.15 5.95
CA ASP A 107 24.94 4.51 5.99
C ASP A 107 23.96 5.52 5.36
N PHE A 108 23.39 5.23 4.18
CA PHE A 108 22.32 6.04 3.58
C PHE A 108 21.13 6.19 4.52
N ALA A 109 20.65 5.08 5.10
CA ALA A 109 19.52 5.08 6.02
C ALA A 109 19.79 5.87 7.31
N LYS A 110 20.96 5.72 7.93
CA LYS A 110 21.31 6.41 9.18
C LYS A 110 21.64 7.89 8.99
N ASN A 111 22.24 8.25 7.85
CA ASN A 111 22.62 9.63 7.54
C ASN A 111 21.49 10.44 6.88
N ALA A 112 20.38 9.79 6.49
CA ALA A 112 19.20 10.48 5.96
C ALA A 112 18.63 11.45 7.01
N THR A 113 18.61 12.73 6.66
CA THR A 113 17.99 13.76 7.51
C THR A 113 16.48 13.57 7.54
N THR A 114 15.87 13.67 8.72
CA THR A 114 14.40 13.62 8.85
C THR A 114 13.78 14.81 8.11
N PRO A 115 12.86 14.59 7.16
CA PRO A 115 12.27 15.70 6.40
C PRO A 115 11.43 16.65 7.26
N THR A 116 11.38 17.92 6.86
CA THR A 116 10.58 18.96 7.53
C THR A 116 9.11 18.55 7.63
N ASN A 117 8.47 18.83 8.77
CA ASN A 117 7.09 18.43 9.12
C ASN A 117 6.83 16.92 9.29
N TYR A 118 7.84 16.08 9.09
CA TYR A 118 7.79 14.65 9.38
C TYR A 118 8.53 14.30 10.67
N THR A 119 8.21 13.14 11.24
CA THR A 119 8.90 12.54 12.39
C THR A 119 9.32 11.12 12.00
N ALA A 120 10.60 10.80 12.21
CA ALA A 120 11.10 9.43 12.02
C ALA A 120 10.44 8.46 13.01
N ALA A 121 9.97 7.33 12.50
CA ALA A 121 9.34 6.25 13.26
C ALA A 121 10.30 5.08 13.50
N PHE A 122 11.14 4.80 12.51
CA PHE A 122 12.20 3.80 12.55
C PHE A 122 13.26 4.14 11.50
N THR A 123 14.47 3.63 11.71
CA THR A 123 15.63 3.87 10.86
C THR A 123 16.38 2.56 10.63
N ASN A 124 16.82 2.32 9.39
CA ASN A 124 17.64 1.19 8.98
C ASN A 124 17.09 -0.21 9.40
N LEU A 125 15.84 -0.51 9.06
CA LEU A 125 15.28 -1.86 9.19
C LEU A 125 15.53 -2.72 7.93
N HIS A 126 15.38 -4.03 8.08
CA HIS A 126 15.49 -5.05 7.00
C HIS A 126 14.12 -5.51 6.47
N ALA A 127 13.12 -4.63 6.52
CA ALA A 127 11.77 -4.89 6.08
C ALA A 127 11.09 -3.59 5.63
N SER A 128 10.05 -3.69 4.79
CA SER A 128 9.16 -2.58 4.43
C SER A 128 7.84 -2.64 5.20
N THR A 129 7.15 -1.51 5.25
CA THR A 129 5.85 -1.40 5.91
C THR A 129 4.75 -2.18 5.17
N THR A 130 3.83 -2.74 5.93
CA THR A 130 2.58 -3.37 5.46
C THR A 130 1.44 -2.84 6.32
N ALA A 131 0.62 -1.96 5.75
CA ALA A 131 -0.58 -1.41 6.39
C ALA A 131 -1.81 -1.56 5.48
N LYS A 132 -2.97 -1.02 5.89
CA LYS A 132 -4.25 -1.17 5.19
C LYS A 132 -4.36 -0.18 4.02
N THR A 133 -3.98 1.07 4.27
CA THR A 133 -4.14 2.20 3.34
C THR A 133 -2.86 2.41 2.54
N TYR A 134 -2.54 1.47 1.64
CA TYR A 134 -1.46 1.63 0.67
C TYR A 134 -1.87 2.60 -0.44
N LEU A 135 -1.05 3.61 -0.70
CA LEU A 135 -1.36 4.69 -1.65
C LEU A 135 -0.48 4.68 -2.92
N GLY A 136 0.57 3.84 -2.94
CA GLY A 136 1.43 3.65 -4.11
C GLY A 136 2.91 3.55 -3.77
N VAL A 137 3.73 3.53 -4.82
CA VAL A 137 5.19 3.52 -4.74
C VAL A 137 5.78 4.37 -5.85
N ALA A 138 6.86 5.09 -5.54
CA ALA A 138 7.79 5.65 -6.51
C ALA A 138 9.13 4.90 -6.43
N GLU A 139 9.74 4.66 -7.58
CA GLU A 139 11.15 4.27 -7.67
C GLU A 139 12.00 5.54 -7.79
N LEU A 140 13.09 5.63 -7.03
CA LEU A 140 13.94 6.82 -6.94
C LEU A 140 15.33 6.56 -7.52
N ASP A 141 15.93 7.60 -8.12
CA ASP A 141 17.31 7.56 -8.61
C ASP A 141 18.35 7.62 -7.46
N VAL A 142 17.96 8.18 -6.32
CA VAL A 142 18.80 8.36 -5.12
C VAL A 142 17.98 8.12 -3.85
N TYR A 143 18.66 7.76 -2.76
CA TYR A 143 18.03 7.61 -1.44
C TYR A 143 17.79 8.99 -0.81
N ASP A 144 16.70 9.64 -1.23
CA ASP A 144 16.30 10.96 -0.77
C ASP A 144 14.95 10.90 -0.04
N ALA A 145 15.03 10.94 1.29
CA ALA A 145 13.86 10.97 2.16
C ALA A 145 13.01 12.24 1.97
N SER A 146 13.62 13.38 1.63
CA SER A 146 12.92 14.66 1.42
C SER A 146 12.12 14.67 0.12
N ASN A 147 12.69 14.13 -0.97
CA ASN A 147 11.94 13.90 -2.22
C ASN A 147 10.80 12.89 -2.00
N CYS A 148 11.06 11.81 -1.27
CA CYS A 148 10.04 10.82 -0.91
C CYS A 148 8.85 11.44 -0.16
N THR A 149 9.10 12.25 0.88
CA THR A 149 8.02 12.96 1.59
C THR A 149 7.35 14.04 0.72
N ALA A 150 8.10 14.76 -0.10
CA ALA A 150 7.55 15.78 -1.01
C ALA A 150 6.63 15.20 -2.11
N GLN A 151 6.73 13.90 -2.41
CA GLN A 151 5.75 13.20 -3.25
C GLN A 151 4.50 12.82 -2.47
N CYS A 152 4.64 12.35 -1.22
CA CYS A 152 3.50 12.14 -0.30
C CYS A 152 2.73 13.44 -0.02
N ASP A 153 3.40 14.59 0.10
CA ASP A 153 2.75 15.90 0.28
C ASP A 153 1.87 16.32 -0.90
N LYS A 154 2.09 15.75 -2.10
CA LYS A 154 1.25 15.98 -3.30
C LYS A 154 0.08 15.01 -3.41
N GLN A 155 0.04 13.97 -2.57
CA GLN A 155 -0.99 12.93 -2.61
C GLN A 155 -2.02 13.11 -1.50
N SER A 156 -3.29 13.31 -1.89
CA SER A 156 -4.40 13.38 -0.93
C SER A 156 -4.46 12.10 -0.08
N GLY A 157 -4.62 12.27 1.23
CA GLY A 157 -4.67 11.16 2.19
C GLY A 157 -3.31 10.56 2.57
N CYS A 158 -2.18 10.95 1.96
CA CYS A 158 -0.88 10.42 2.36
C CYS A 158 -0.39 11.10 3.66
N THR A 159 -0.20 10.30 4.70
CA THR A 159 0.19 10.72 6.05
C THR A 159 1.55 10.17 6.47
N ALA A 160 2.06 9.16 5.76
CA ALA A 160 3.33 8.51 6.08
C ALA A 160 4.02 7.94 4.84
N VAL A 161 5.33 7.75 4.93
CA VAL A 161 6.15 7.12 3.89
C VAL A 161 7.11 6.10 4.49
N ASN A 162 7.45 5.08 3.69
CA ASN A 162 8.57 4.18 3.99
C ASN A 162 9.50 4.09 2.76
N ILE A 163 10.76 4.50 2.96
CA ILE A 163 11.82 4.49 1.94
C ILE A 163 12.86 3.41 2.26
N PHE A 164 13.23 2.61 1.26
CA PHE A 164 14.11 1.44 1.43
C PHE A 164 14.81 1.02 0.13
N PHE A 165 15.85 0.21 0.25
CA PHE A 165 16.47 -0.53 -0.85
C PHE A 165 15.85 -1.92 -0.95
N GLU A 166 15.49 -2.35 -2.16
CA GLU A 166 14.99 -3.69 -2.48
C GLU A 166 15.90 -4.38 -3.50
N ARG A 167 16.29 -5.62 -3.21
CA ARG A 167 17.03 -6.48 -4.15
C ARG A 167 16.06 -7.04 -5.19
N THR A 168 16.14 -6.58 -6.44
CA THR A 168 15.23 -6.96 -7.53
C THR A 168 15.98 -7.75 -8.61
N PRO A 169 15.35 -8.73 -9.30
CA PRO A 169 16.02 -9.43 -10.41
C PRO A 169 16.08 -8.53 -11.64
N THR A 170 17.18 -8.58 -12.41
CA THR A 170 17.28 -7.82 -13.67
C THR A 170 16.40 -8.38 -14.80
N LEU A 171 15.78 -9.55 -14.61
CA LEU A 171 14.97 -10.25 -15.60
C LEU A 171 13.58 -10.61 -15.03
N ASN A 172 12.60 -10.77 -15.91
CA ASN A 172 11.32 -11.40 -15.57
C ASN A 172 11.52 -12.92 -15.46
N LEU A 173 11.37 -13.46 -14.25
CA LEU A 173 11.68 -14.86 -13.94
C LEU A 173 10.52 -15.81 -14.28
N GLY A 174 10.83 -17.10 -14.42
CA GLY A 174 9.85 -18.17 -14.66
C GLY A 174 10.51 -19.44 -15.22
N GLN A 175 9.75 -20.24 -15.97
CA GLN A 175 10.28 -21.46 -16.59
C GLN A 175 11.46 -21.16 -17.52
N GLY A 176 12.53 -21.96 -17.39
CA GLY A 176 13.81 -21.78 -18.08
C GLY A 176 14.64 -20.57 -17.60
N CYS A 177 14.11 -19.75 -16.69
CA CYS A 177 14.70 -18.49 -16.27
C CYS A 177 14.43 -18.26 -14.77
N THR A 178 14.91 -19.16 -13.92
CA THR A 178 14.54 -19.18 -12.48
C THR A 178 15.36 -18.22 -11.62
N ASN A 179 16.44 -17.63 -12.15
CA ASN A 179 17.31 -16.69 -11.42
C ASN A 179 17.89 -15.65 -12.38
N ALA A 180 18.37 -14.54 -11.83
CA ALA A 180 19.04 -13.46 -12.55
C ALA A 180 20.06 -12.75 -11.65
N PRO A 181 21.02 -11.99 -12.23
CA PRO A 181 21.75 -10.96 -11.48
C PRO A 181 20.77 -9.99 -10.81
N SER A 182 21.17 -9.38 -9.70
CA SER A 182 20.35 -8.36 -9.05
C SER A 182 20.55 -6.95 -9.61
N SER A 183 19.52 -6.14 -9.40
CA SER A 183 19.53 -4.69 -9.36
C SER A 183 19.10 -4.27 -7.95
N THR A 184 19.41 -3.03 -7.58
CA THR A 184 18.90 -2.43 -6.34
C THR A 184 17.89 -1.34 -6.69
N THR A 185 16.63 -1.57 -6.38
CA THR A 185 15.58 -0.55 -6.53
C THR A 185 15.48 0.25 -5.24
N ILE A 186 15.53 1.58 -5.33
CA ILE A 186 15.24 2.48 -4.22
C ILE A 186 13.74 2.78 -4.28
N LYS A 187 12.97 2.30 -3.31
CA LYS A 187 11.51 2.49 -3.27
C LYS A 187 11.13 3.50 -2.21
N CYS A 188 10.19 4.38 -2.55
CA CYS A 188 9.44 5.23 -1.64
C CYS A 188 7.98 4.79 -1.69
N THR A 189 7.48 4.18 -0.62
CA THR A 189 6.08 3.74 -0.51
C THR A 189 5.24 4.76 0.26
N PHE A 190 4.02 4.99 -0.20
CA PHE A 190 3.09 5.99 0.32
C PHE A 190 1.97 5.31 1.11
N TRP A 191 1.64 5.87 2.28
CA TRP A 191 0.66 5.29 3.21
C TRP A 191 -0.27 6.35 3.78
N GLY A 192 -1.55 5.99 3.92
CA GLY A 192 -2.54 6.77 4.68
C GLY A 192 -2.62 6.39 6.16
N ASP A 193 -2.11 5.21 6.52
CA ASP A 193 -1.91 4.78 7.91
C ASP A 193 -0.50 5.14 8.40
N ALA A 194 -0.32 5.24 9.71
CA ALA A 194 1.01 5.40 10.30
C ALA A 194 1.96 4.22 10.01
N VAL A 195 3.20 4.53 9.60
CA VAL A 195 4.29 3.56 9.55
C VAL A 195 4.99 3.45 10.91
N THR A 196 5.30 2.22 11.32
CA THR A 196 5.85 1.89 12.65
C THR A 196 6.79 0.69 12.53
N THR A 197 7.62 0.43 13.55
CA THR A 197 8.40 -0.81 13.62
C THR A 197 7.51 -2.06 13.58
N LEU A 198 6.34 -2.03 14.23
CA LEU A 198 5.45 -3.19 14.37
C LEU A 198 4.78 -3.63 13.07
N ASN A 199 4.46 -2.68 12.17
CA ASN A 199 3.91 -2.98 10.86
C ASN A 199 4.97 -2.98 9.75
N THR A 200 6.26 -2.90 10.10
CA THR A 200 7.39 -3.00 9.16
C THR A 200 7.98 -4.40 9.19
N VAL A 201 7.22 -5.32 8.58
CA VAL A 201 7.39 -6.78 8.68
C VAL A 201 7.60 -7.48 7.33
N ASN A 202 7.43 -6.79 6.21
CA ASN A 202 7.70 -7.36 4.88
C ASN A 202 9.21 -7.39 4.62
N SER A 203 9.87 -8.50 4.95
CA SER A 203 11.31 -8.71 4.75
C SER A 203 11.70 -9.10 3.31
N GLY A 204 10.74 -9.15 2.39
CA GLY A 204 10.91 -9.66 1.03
C GLY A 204 10.29 -11.05 0.82
N PHE A 205 10.65 -11.70 -0.29
CA PHE A 205 10.05 -12.97 -0.72
C PHE A 205 10.98 -13.71 -1.69
N THR A 206 10.65 -14.96 -2.02
CA THR A 206 11.36 -15.73 -3.05
C THR A 206 10.56 -15.71 -4.35
N ASP A 207 11.20 -15.25 -5.44
CA ASP A 207 10.70 -15.34 -6.81
C ASP A 207 11.52 -16.40 -7.56
N ASN A 208 10.92 -17.56 -7.82
CA ASN A 208 11.59 -18.74 -8.37
C ASN A 208 12.81 -19.15 -7.52
N SER A 209 14.04 -18.90 -7.98
CA SER A 209 15.30 -19.13 -7.25
C SER A 209 16.00 -17.84 -6.83
N PHE A 210 15.40 -16.69 -7.09
CA PHE A 210 15.90 -15.38 -6.68
C PHE A 210 15.26 -14.95 -5.36
N ILE A 211 16.08 -14.55 -4.39
CA ILE A 211 15.59 -14.04 -3.10
C ILE A 211 15.57 -12.51 -3.14
N VAL A 212 14.35 -11.94 -3.09
CA VAL A 212 14.09 -10.51 -2.88
C VAL A 212 14.22 -10.24 -1.39
N VAL A 213 15.01 -9.22 -1.03
CA VAL A 213 15.24 -8.78 0.35
C VAL A 213 15.24 -7.27 0.42
N ILE A 214 14.97 -6.73 1.62
CA ILE A 214 14.87 -5.29 1.88
C ILE A 214 15.92 -4.86 2.92
N ALA A 215 16.54 -3.71 2.70
CA ALA A 215 17.55 -3.13 3.60
C ALA A 215 17.49 -1.60 3.60
N GLY A 216 18.11 -0.97 4.61
CA GLY A 216 18.17 0.49 4.73
C GLY A 216 16.78 1.13 4.82
N SER A 217 15.84 0.50 5.52
CA SER A 217 14.44 0.93 5.56
C SER A 217 14.19 1.98 6.64
N ASN A 218 13.74 3.17 6.24
CA ASN A 218 13.32 4.26 7.13
C ASN A 218 11.83 4.56 6.97
N GLY A 219 11.17 4.89 8.07
CA GLY A 219 9.75 5.26 8.11
C GLY A 219 9.55 6.66 8.68
N TYR A 220 8.71 7.47 8.04
CA TYR A 220 8.42 8.84 8.46
C TYR A 220 6.92 9.11 8.45
N ASN A 221 6.40 9.72 9.52
CA ASN A 221 4.99 10.10 9.66
C ASN A 221 4.83 11.63 9.77
N LYS A 222 3.70 12.19 9.33
CA LYS A 222 3.28 13.57 9.59
C LYS A 222 1.88 13.63 10.22
N GLY A 223 1.54 14.74 10.87
CA GLY A 223 0.21 14.97 11.45
C GLY A 223 -0.22 13.91 12.47
N ALA A 224 -1.47 13.43 12.36
CA ALA A 224 -2.05 12.45 13.29
C ALA A 224 -1.29 11.12 13.35
N ALA A 225 -0.73 10.67 12.21
CA ALA A 225 0.05 9.44 12.11
C ALA A 225 1.26 9.40 13.06
N VAL A 226 1.84 10.57 13.42
CA VAL A 226 2.92 10.66 14.42
C VAL A 226 2.45 10.18 15.80
N GLN A 227 1.21 10.48 16.18
CA GLN A 227 0.65 10.09 17.48
C GLN A 227 0.17 8.64 17.48
N GLU A 228 -0.34 8.16 16.35
CA GLU A 228 -0.67 6.74 16.15
C GLU A 228 0.58 5.86 16.27
N ALA A 229 1.68 6.23 15.61
CA ALA A 229 2.95 5.52 15.71
C ALA A 229 3.44 5.42 17.17
N LYS A 230 3.37 6.53 17.93
CA LYS A 230 3.74 6.56 19.35
C LYS A 230 2.85 5.65 20.22
N LYS A 231 1.54 5.63 19.96
CA LYS A 231 0.59 4.73 20.68
C LYS A 231 0.93 3.26 20.43
N SER A 232 1.22 2.90 19.17
CA SER A 232 1.63 1.54 18.80
C SER A 232 2.92 1.12 19.52
N SER A 233 3.95 1.97 19.53
CA SER A 233 5.20 1.70 20.28
C SER A 233 4.97 1.55 21.79
N ALA A 234 4.15 2.41 22.40
CA ALA A 234 3.82 2.34 23.82
C ALA A 234 2.99 1.09 24.19
N ALA A 235 2.12 0.63 23.30
CA ALA A 235 1.38 -0.62 23.47
C ALA A 235 2.32 -1.83 23.48
N ASN A 236 3.28 -1.90 22.54
CA ASN A 236 4.25 -2.99 22.50
C ASN A 236 5.15 -3.04 23.76
N GLY A 237 5.66 -1.89 24.21
CA GLY A 237 6.47 -1.83 25.44
C GLY A 237 5.73 -2.34 26.68
N ARG A 238 4.40 -2.17 26.76
CA ARG A 238 3.58 -2.75 27.83
C ARG A 238 3.46 -4.29 27.73
N VAL A 239 3.40 -4.83 26.52
CA VAL A 239 3.37 -6.29 26.28
C VAL A 239 4.72 -6.91 26.64
N GLU A 240 5.83 -6.31 26.22
CA GLU A 240 7.18 -6.78 26.55
C GLU A 240 7.46 -6.76 28.05
N VAL A 241 7.07 -5.69 28.76
CA VAL A 241 7.19 -5.61 30.22
C VAL A 241 6.34 -6.67 30.93
N ALA A 242 5.12 -6.94 30.45
CA ALA A 242 4.27 -8.00 31.01
C ALA A 242 4.86 -9.41 30.78
N ALA A 243 5.41 -9.68 29.59
CA ALA A 243 6.09 -10.93 29.29
C ALA A 243 7.36 -11.13 30.14
N GLY A 244 8.15 -10.07 30.34
CA GLY A 244 9.32 -10.07 31.23
C GLY A 244 8.95 -10.36 32.69
N LEU A 245 7.89 -9.73 33.21
CA LEU A 245 7.38 -10.00 34.57
C LEU A 245 6.91 -11.45 34.75
N LEU A 246 6.20 -12.01 33.77
CA LEU A 246 5.81 -13.43 33.78
C LEU A 246 7.02 -14.37 33.74
N GLY A 247 8.05 -14.05 32.96
CA GLY A 247 9.30 -14.81 32.92
C GLY A 247 10.06 -14.81 34.25
N VAL A 248 10.11 -13.66 34.94
CA VAL A 248 10.75 -13.56 36.26
C VAL A 248 9.96 -14.31 37.34
N VAL A 249 8.62 -14.25 37.32
CA VAL A 249 7.77 -15.05 38.24
C VAL A 249 7.96 -16.56 38.00
N GLY A 250 8.09 -16.98 36.73
CA GLY A 250 8.39 -18.36 36.39
C GLY A 250 9.74 -18.85 36.93
N LEU A 251 10.77 -18.01 36.90
CA LEU A 251 12.10 -18.35 37.43
C LEU A 251 12.12 -18.46 38.96
N VAL A 252 11.34 -17.62 39.66
CA VAL A 252 11.24 -17.66 41.13
C VAL A 252 10.51 -18.93 41.62
N MET A 253 9.54 -19.45 40.86
CA MET A 253 8.89 -20.74 41.20
C MET A 253 9.71 -21.99 40.82
N ALA A 254 10.79 -21.85 40.04
CA ALA A 254 11.66 -22.96 39.64
C ALA A 254 12.85 -23.22 40.60
N LEU A 255 13.04 -22.37 41.62
CA LEU A 255 14.13 -22.47 42.61
C LEU A 255 13.63 -22.81 44.03
N GLY A 256 12.39 -23.33 44.13
CA GLY A 256 11.66 -23.54 45.38
C GLY A 256 11.18 -24.96 45.64
N PHE A 257 11.91 -25.98 45.18
CA PHE A 257 11.75 -27.40 45.58
C PHE A 257 13.11 -28.12 45.55
#